data_AF-A0A2M7XQ26-F1
#
_entry.id   AF-A0A2M7XQ26-F1
#
_cell.length_a   1.000
_cell.length_b   1.000
_cell.length_c   1.000
_cell.angle_alpha   90.00
_cell.angle_beta   90.00
_cell.angle_gamma   90.00
#
_symmetry.space_group_name_H-M   'P 1'
#
loop_
_entity.id
_entity.type
_entity.pdbx_description
1 polymer ?
#
loop_
_entity_poly.entity_id
_entity_poly.type
_entity_poly.pdbx_seq_one_letter_code
_entity_poly.pdbx_strand_id
1 'polypeptide(L)'
;MKQRLNWYAGILVATGLWFALSGCSENGLTNPKDLMTQANVGIATEDMHFVNWKPEVQDAIAALKVQGIQAPTQLTKSTDGDDDDDNEYAAIAWRYIWKSRGGTVGGNSTFGNKVEVPDHAYTEFARLFVVAVTNADAENGVGAAVEFLPSQQFQVPVRVTLSWDYLDFTGDPANLQLYWQNEESGLWVVVPGSTVDMEAETISGYINHFTSFAWAWDDDNGD
;
A
#
# COMPACT_ATOMS: atom_id res chain seq x y z
N MET A 1 -61.02 -31.77 -39.79
CA MET A 1 -61.61 -30.82 -40.75
C MET A 1 -61.61 -29.44 -40.10
N LYS A 2 -60.86 -28.48 -40.66
CA LYS A 2 -60.95 -26.99 -40.54
C LYS A 2 -60.82 -26.36 -39.13
N GLN A 3 -59.71 -25.64 -38.86
CA GLN A 3 -59.50 -24.17 -39.06
C GLN A 3 -60.27 -23.33 -38.00
N ARG A 4 -59.72 -22.38 -37.24
CA ARG A 4 -58.79 -21.30 -37.62
C ARG A 4 -58.00 -20.70 -36.45
N LEU A 5 -56.75 -20.38 -36.79
CA LEU A 5 -55.88 -19.35 -36.24
C LEU A 5 -56.48 -17.96 -36.53
N ASN A 6 -56.47 -17.04 -35.57
CA ASN A 6 -56.76 -15.62 -35.84
C ASN A 6 -55.71 -14.74 -35.16
N TRP A 7 -54.92 -14.09 -36.00
CA TRP A 7 -54.06 -12.95 -35.69
C TRP A 7 -54.92 -11.67 -35.64
N TYR A 8 -54.53 -10.65 -34.88
CA TYR A 8 -54.27 -9.28 -35.37
C TYR A 8 -53.92 -8.31 -34.24
N ALA A 9 -53.03 -7.39 -34.61
CA ALA A 9 -52.41 -6.34 -33.83
C ALA A 9 -53.33 -5.13 -33.58
N GLY A 10 -52.96 -4.31 -32.59
CA GLY A 10 -53.48 -2.96 -32.35
C GLY A 10 -52.64 -2.28 -31.25
N ILE A 11 -51.54 -1.61 -31.61
CA ILE A 11 -51.36 -0.14 -31.74
C ILE A 11 -51.33 0.62 -30.39
N LEU A 12 -50.15 1.19 -30.16
CA LEU A 12 -49.73 2.32 -29.31
C LEU A 12 -50.82 3.33 -28.91
N VAL A 13 -50.82 3.69 -27.62
CA VAL A 13 -51.18 5.03 -27.15
C VAL A 13 -50.05 5.55 -26.28
N ALA A 14 -49.35 6.55 -26.81
CA ALA A 14 -48.47 7.42 -26.05
C ALA A 14 -49.33 8.46 -25.31
N THR A 15 -49.16 8.56 -23.99
CA THR A 15 -49.43 9.80 -23.26
C THR A 15 -48.38 9.92 -22.17
N GLY A 16 -47.60 10.99 -22.26
CA GLY A 16 -46.52 11.29 -21.34
C GLY A 16 -47.04 11.79 -20.00
N LEU A 17 -46.25 11.54 -18.96
CA LEU A 17 -46.13 12.48 -17.85
C LEU A 17 -44.65 12.60 -17.52
N TRP A 18 -44.14 13.81 -17.73
CA TRP A 18 -42.82 14.29 -17.39
C TRP A 18 -42.90 14.95 -15.99
N PHE A 19 -41.76 15.02 -15.30
CA PHE A 19 -41.48 15.54 -13.95
C PHE A 19 -41.81 14.56 -12.80
N ALA A 20 -40.91 14.24 -11.86
CA ALA A 20 -39.73 14.96 -11.42
C ALA A 20 -38.54 14.00 -11.14
N LEU A 21 -37.39 14.38 -11.69
CA LEU A 21 -36.08 14.06 -11.14
C LEU A 21 -35.91 14.83 -9.83
N SER A 22 -35.61 14.16 -8.74
CA SER A 22 -34.67 14.59 -7.68
C SER A 22 -34.86 13.72 -6.44
N GLY A 23 -33.76 13.20 -5.90
CA GLY A 23 -33.72 12.72 -4.52
C GLY A 23 -33.27 11.29 -4.28
N CYS A 24 -32.34 10.73 -5.07
CA CYS A 24 -31.36 9.85 -4.43
C CYS A 24 -30.25 10.78 -3.92
N SER A 25 -30.23 11.01 -2.60
CA SER A 25 -29.09 11.66 -1.95
C SER A 25 -27.83 10.89 -2.33
N GLU A 26 -26.90 11.58 -2.97
CA GLU A 26 -25.52 11.14 -3.07
C GLU A 26 -25.00 11.00 -1.63
N ASN A 27 -24.99 9.78 -1.11
CA ASN A 27 -24.05 9.46 -0.05
C ASN A 27 -22.68 9.47 -0.74
N GLY A 28 -21.97 10.58 -0.58
CA GLY A 28 -20.61 10.80 -1.05
C GLY A 28 -19.60 9.90 -0.36
N LEU A 29 -19.74 8.59 -0.52
CA LEU A 29 -18.66 7.64 -0.35
C LEU A 29 -18.00 7.54 -1.72
N THR A 30 -16.96 8.36 -1.91
CA THR A 30 -16.01 8.17 -3.01
C THR A 30 -15.55 6.71 -3.01
N ASN A 31 -15.81 6.03 -4.12
CA ASN A 31 -15.30 4.68 -4.33
C ASN A 31 -13.76 4.78 -4.34
N PRO A 32 -13.01 3.96 -3.59
CA PRO A 32 -11.54 4.05 -3.56
C PRO A 32 -10.88 3.92 -4.95
N LYS A 33 -11.61 3.37 -5.92
CA LYS A 33 -11.18 3.29 -7.33
C LYS A 33 -11.08 4.66 -8.03
N ASP A 34 -11.85 5.66 -7.59
CA ASP A 34 -11.87 7.00 -8.21
C ASP A 34 -10.78 7.94 -7.66
N LEU A 35 -10.09 7.58 -6.57
CA LEU A 35 -8.94 8.33 -6.06
C LEU A 35 -7.64 8.08 -6.85
N MET A 36 -7.62 7.06 -7.72
CA MET A 36 -6.40 6.57 -8.37
C MET A 36 -6.30 6.94 -9.87
N THR A 37 -7.27 7.69 -10.42
CA THR A 37 -7.30 8.12 -11.83
C THR A 37 -6.77 9.53 -12.07
N GLN A 38 -6.31 10.24 -11.04
CA GLN A 38 -5.45 11.40 -11.27
C GLN A 38 -4.13 10.92 -11.85
N ALA A 39 -3.74 11.47 -13.01
CA ALA A 39 -2.43 11.26 -13.59
C ALA A 39 -1.38 11.78 -12.60
N ASN A 40 -0.85 10.88 -11.78
CA ASN A 40 0.11 11.20 -10.75
C ASN A 40 1.44 11.57 -11.40
N VAL A 41 1.79 12.85 -11.33
CA VAL A 41 3.14 13.31 -11.64
C VAL A 41 4.06 12.72 -10.56
N GLY A 42 4.94 11.80 -10.95
CA GLY A 42 5.94 11.22 -10.05
C GLY A 42 7.21 12.08 -10.01
N ILE A 43 8.00 11.92 -8.95
CA ILE A 43 9.26 12.63 -8.69
C ILE A 43 10.41 11.64 -8.87
N ALA A 44 11.52 12.03 -9.50
CA ALA A 44 12.70 11.18 -9.60
C ALA A 44 13.40 11.05 -8.23
N THR A 45 14.07 9.93 -7.96
CA THR A 45 14.81 9.72 -6.71
C THR A 45 15.79 10.87 -6.40
N GLU A 46 16.48 11.38 -7.42
CA GLU A 46 17.45 12.49 -7.27
C GLU A 46 16.80 13.84 -6.93
N ASP A 47 15.52 14.02 -7.26
CA ASP A 47 14.75 15.24 -6.98
C ASP A 47 13.94 15.14 -5.68
N MET A 48 13.89 13.96 -5.07
CA MET A 48 13.09 13.70 -3.88
C MET A 48 13.86 14.08 -2.62
N HIS A 49 13.24 14.90 -1.76
CA HIS A 49 13.79 15.28 -0.46
C HIS A 49 13.55 14.14 0.55
N PHE A 50 14.35 13.09 0.42
CA PHE A 50 14.26 11.94 1.32
C PHE A 50 14.63 12.32 2.74
N VAL A 51 13.86 11.77 3.66
CA VAL A 51 14.23 11.69 5.06
C VAL A 51 15.13 10.48 5.26
N ASN A 52 16.21 10.58 6.04
CA ASN A 52 17.10 9.45 6.32
C ASN A 52 16.66 8.65 7.56
N TRP A 53 17.11 7.41 7.65
CA TRP A 53 17.00 6.64 8.88
C TRP A 53 17.98 7.12 9.95
N LYS A 54 17.61 6.99 11.23
CA LYS A 54 18.54 7.11 12.35
C LYS A 54 19.65 6.04 12.28
N PRO A 55 20.82 6.27 12.92
CA PRO A 55 21.96 5.35 12.86
C PRO A 55 21.65 3.91 13.26
N GLU A 56 20.80 3.69 14.27
CA GLU A 56 20.44 2.36 14.75
C GLU A 56 19.72 1.50 13.69
N VAL A 57 18.92 2.12 12.82
CA VAL A 57 18.26 1.41 11.71
C VAL A 57 19.26 1.13 10.59
N GLN A 58 20.15 2.09 10.29
CA GLN A 58 21.22 1.86 9.30
C GLN A 58 22.14 0.69 9.71
N ASP A 59 22.47 0.59 10.99
CA ASP A 59 23.25 -0.53 11.54
C ASP A 59 22.50 -1.86 11.37
N ALA A 60 21.19 -1.88 11.60
CA ALA A 60 20.35 -3.07 11.38
C ALA A 60 20.32 -3.49 9.89
N ILE A 61 20.14 -2.53 8.97
CA ILE A 61 20.18 -2.78 7.52
C ILE A 61 21.56 -3.34 7.13
N ALA A 62 22.65 -2.76 7.63
CA ALA A 62 24.00 -3.23 7.36
C ALA A 62 24.25 -4.65 7.89
N ALA A 63 23.73 -4.97 9.09
CA ALA A 63 23.84 -6.31 9.66
C ALA A 63 23.15 -7.38 8.79
N LEU A 64 21.97 -7.08 8.23
CA LEU A 64 21.30 -7.98 7.27
C LEU A 64 22.16 -8.23 6.02
N LYS A 65 22.76 -7.17 5.46
CA LYS A 65 23.66 -7.29 4.30
C LYS A 65 24.86 -8.19 4.59
N VAL A 66 25.51 -8.04 5.75
CA VAL A 66 26.66 -8.86 6.18
C VAL A 66 26.29 -10.35 6.31
N GLN A 67 25.08 -10.65 6.77
CA GLN A 67 24.58 -12.01 6.91
C GLN A 67 24.20 -12.66 5.57
N GLY A 68 24.31 -11.91 4.46
CA GLY A 68 23.91 -12.39 3.14
C GLY A 68 22.39 -12.55 2.99
N ILE A 69 21.62 -11.96 3.91
CA ILE A 69 20.16 -11.93 3.80
C ILE A 69 19.82 -10.92 2.72
N GLN A 70 19.49 -11.43 1.54
CA GLN A 70 18.91 -10.67 0.43
C GLN A 70 17.39 -10.90 0.48
N ALA A 71 16.59 -9.84 0.54
CA ALA A 71 15.15 -9.97 0.30
C ALA A 71 14.90 -10.62 -1.09
N PRO A 72 13.84 -11.42 -1.32
CA PRO A 72 13.31 -12.54 -0.56
C PRO A 72 13.77 -13.92 -1.10
N THR A 73 14.71 -14.01 -2.05
CA THR A 73 15.03 -15.30 -2.71
C THR A 73 15.72 -16.33 -1.80
N GLN A 74 16.21 -15.91 -0.62
CA GLN A 74 16.89 -16.77 0.35
C GLN A 74 16.11 -16.99 1.65
N LEU A 75 14.89 -16.43 1.79
CA LEU A 75 14.04 -16.68 2.95
C LEU A 75 13.36 -18.05 2.76
N THR A 76 14.14 -19.12 2.91
CA THR A 76 13.59 -20.46 3.01
C THR A 76 12.86 -20.54 4.34
N LYS A 77 11.54 -20.78 4.24
CA LYS A 77 10.64 -21.22 5.31
C LYS A 77 11.40 -21.61 6.57
N SER A 78 11.26 -20.84 7.66
CA SER A 78 11.57 -21.33 9.00
C SER A 78 10.87 -22.67 9.15
N THR A 79 11.66 -23.74 9.14
CA THR A 79 11.21 -25.11 9.24
C THR A 79 10.79 -25.33 10.69
N ASP A 80 9.50 -25.62 10.85
CA ASP A 80 8.97 -26.40 11.96
C ASP A 80 9.09 -25.75 13.34
N GLY A 81 8.12 -24.88 13.64
CA GLY A 81 7.70 -24.60 15.00
C GLY A 81 6.26 -24.14 14.96
N ASP A 82 5.35 -24.89 15.60
CA ASP A 82 4.03 -24.40 16.02
C ASP A 82 4.15 -23.36 17.16
N ASP A 83 5.30 -22.70 17.27
CA ASP A 83 5.62 -21.68 18.24
C ASP A 83 5.47 -20.32 17.56
N ASP A 84 4.72 -19.44 18.22
CA ASP A 84 4.50 -18.03 17.88
C ASP A 84 5.80 -17.19 17.95
N ASP A 85 6.98 -17.80 17.76
CA ASP A 85 8.27 -17.11 17.70
C ASP A 85 8.51 -16.65 16.25
N ASP A 86 8.00 -15.45 16.01
CA ASP A 86 8.48 -14.45 15.06
C ASP A 86 10.03 -14.47 14.98
N ASN A 87 10.53 -15.17 13.97
CA ASN A 87 11.94 -15.20 13.59
C ASN A 87 12.33 -13.79 13.08
N GLU A 88 12.61 -12.90 14.01
CA GLU A 88 12.67 -11.46 13.81
C GLU A 88 14.13 -11.00 13.73
N TYR A 89 14.67 -10.88 12.52
CA TYR A 89 15.84 -10.03 12.36
C TYR A 89 15.35 -8.57 12.39
N ALA A 90 16.02 -7.70 13.15
CA ALA A 90 15.75 -6.27 13.04
C ALA A 90 15.86 -5.83 11.56
N ALA A 91 14.99 -4.92 11.14
CA ALA A 91 14.81 -4.45 9.76
C ALA A 91 14.08 -5.41 8.79
N ILE A 92 13.65 -6.62 9.18
CA ILE A 92 12.86 -7.49 8.28
C ILE A 92 11.87 -8.39 9.02
N ALA A 93 10.66 -8.51 8.49
CA ALA A 93 9.62 -9.41 9.00
C ALA A 93 8.95 -10.16 7.84
N TRP A 94 8.53 -11.41 8.08
CA TRP A 94 7.75 -12.16 7.10
C TRP A 94 6.70 -13.04 7.75
N ARG A 95 5.60 -13.29 7.03
CA ARG A 95 4.52 -14.15 7.51
C ARG A 95 3.76 -14.77 6.35
N TYR A 96 3.36 -16.03 6.49
CA TYR A 96 2.31 -16.59 5.65
C TYR A 96 0.96 -15.99 6.04
N ILE A 97 0.32 -15.34 5.09
CA ILE A 97 -1.05 -14.85 5.23
C ILE A 97 -1.98 -15.83 4.51
N TRP A 98 -3.15 -16.11 5.08
CA TRP A 98 -4.18 -16.93 4.45
C TRP A 98 -5.27 -16.03 3.89
N LYS A 99 -5.72 -16.33 2.66
CA LYS A 99 -6.71 -15.52 1.95
C LYS A 99 -7.99 -15.31 2.74
N SER A 100 -8.48 -16.34 3.43
CA SER A 100 -9.75 -16.28 4.15
C SER A 100 -9.69 -15.51 5.48
N ARG A 101 -8.51 -15.07 5.92
CA ARG A 101 -8.31 -14.42 7.22
C ARG A 101 -7.64 -13.06 7.13
N GLY A 102 -6.81 -12.84 6.10
CA GLY A 102 -5.92 -11.70 6.08
C GLY A 102 -4.87 -11.79 7.19
N GLY A 103 -4.25 -10.66 7.53
CA GLY A 103 -3.32 -10.54 8.65
C GLY A 103 -2.35 -9.37 8.51
N THR A 104 -1.43 -9.28 9.45
CA THR A 104 -0.44 -8.20 9.53
C THR A 104 0.98 -8.76 9.43
N VAL A 105 1.85 -8.04 8.73
CA VAL A 105 3.30 -8.31 8.65
C VAL A 105 4.06 -7.02 8.95
N GLY A 106 5.21 -7.13 9.62
CA GLY A 106 5.97 -6.01 10.14
C GLY A 106 5.57 -5.66 11.58
N GLY A 107 5.76 -4.40 11.97
CA GLY A 107 5.58 -3.93 13.33
C GLY A 107 6.92 -3.64 13.98
N ASN A 108 7.16 -4.14 15.20
CA ASN A 108 8.36 -3.82 15.97
C ASN A 108 9.66 -4.25 15.26
N SER A 109 9.66 -5.43 14.61
CA SER A 109 10.77 -5.95 13.77
C SER A 109 11.32 -4.96 12.78
N THR A 110 10.40 -4.17 12.24
CA THR A 110 10.59 -3.29 11.10
C THR A 110 10.39 -1.86 11.54
N PHE A 111 10.73 -1.53 12.79
CA PHE A 111 10.74 -0.17 13.32
C PHE A 111 9.37 0.53 13.19
N GLY A 112 8.29 -0.19 13.50
CA GLY A 112 6.91 0.29 13.42
C GLY A 112 6.27 0.19 12.02
N ASN A 113 7.05 -0.12 10.98
CA ASN A 113 6.54 -0.22 9.61
C ASN A 113 5.80 -1.54 9.40
N LYS A 114 4.60 -1.51 8.82
CA LYS A 114 3.77 -2.71 8.66
C LYS A 114 2.80 -2.61 7.49
N VAL A 115 2.24 -3.76 7.14
CA VAL A 115 1.09 -3.87 6.23
C VAL A 115 -0.02 -4.69 6.88
N GLU A 116 -1.25 -4.21 6.75
CA GLU A 116 -2.48 -4.90 7.12
C GLU A 116 -3.17 -5.38 5.82
N VAL A 117 -3.17 -6.69 5.61
CA VAL A 117 -3.74 -7.35 4.43
C VAL A 117 -5.14 -7.86 4.81
N PRO A 118 -6.23 -7.33 4.22
CA PRO A 118 -7.57 -7.83 4.51
C PRO A 118 -7.79 -9.23 3.94
N ASP A 119 -8.86 -9.87 4.36
CA ASP A 119 -9.29 -11.11 3.75
C ASP A 119 -9.64 -10.90 2.27
N HIS A 120 -9.43 -11.93 1.46
CA HIS A 120 -9.72 -11.93 0.04
C HIS A 120 -8.96 -10.86 -0.78
N ALA A 121 -7.89 -10.26 -0.25
CA ALA A 121 -7.07 -9.28 -0.96
C ALA A 121 -6.32 -9.86 -2.18
N TYR A 122 -6.06 -11.16 -2.22
CA TYR A 122 -5.34 -11.85 -3.30
C TYR A 122 -5.98 -13.20 -3.65
N THR A 123 -5.51 -13.85 -4.73
CA THR A 123 -6.15 -15.04 -5.32
C THR A 123 -5.72 -16.35 -4.66
N GLU A 124 -4.45 -16.50 -4.31
CA GLU A 124 -3.88 -17.73 -3.75
C GLU A 124 -4.47 -18.08 -2.40
N PHE A 125 -4.44 -19.36 -2.02
CA PHE A 125 -4.97 -19.82 -0.73
C PHE A 125 -4.18 -19.24 0.46
N ALA A 126 -2.86 -19.20 0.34
CA ALA A 126 -1.96 -18.55 1.29
C ALA A 126 -0.71 -18.07 0.53
N ARG A 127 -0.07 -17.03 1.02
CA ARG A 127 1.10 -16.42 0.39
C ARG A 127 2.05 -15.88 1.46
N LEU A 128 3.36 -15.98 1.22
CA LEU A 128 4.37 -15.37 2.08
C LEU A 128 4.45 -13.88 1.78
N PHE A 129 4.28 -13.06 2.80
CA PHE A 129 4.45 -11.61 2.75
C PHE A 129 5.70 -11.23 3.51
N VAL A 130 6.44 -10.23 3.03
CA VAL A 130 7.66 -9.71 3.67
C VAL A 130 7.57 -8.20 3.75
N VAL A 131 8.03 -7.64 4.86
CA VAL A 131 8.29 -6.21 5.07
C VAL A 131 9.78 -6.08 5.35
N ALA A 132 10.49 -5.33 4.53
CA ALA A 132 11.93 -5.10 4.69
C ALA A 132 12.22 -3.61 4.77
N VAL A 133 12.98 -3.19 5.78
CA VAL A 133 13.46 -1.82 5.93
C VAL A 133 14.77 -1.69 5.16
N THR A 134 14.85 -0.67 4.32
CA THR A 134 15.93 -0.49 3.33
C THR A 134 16.23 0.99 3.13
N ASN A 135 17.16 1.31 2.22
CA ASN A 135 17.37 2.66 1.74
C ASN A 135 16.76 2.83 0.34
N ALA A 136 16.15 3.99 0.07
CA ALA A 136 15.52 4.33 -1.20
C ALA A 136 16.54 4.32 -2.34
N ASP A 137 17.73 4.86 -2.06
CA ASP A 137 18.94 4.61 -2.83
C ASP A 137 19.79 3.59 -2.08
N ALA A 138 19.56 2.31 -2.40
CA ALA A 138 20.24 1.19 -1.75
C ALA A 138 21.76 1.15 -2.04
N GLU A 139 22.19 1.70 -3.18
CA GLU A 139 23.59 1.73 -3.62
C GLU A 139 24.38 2.76 -2.81
N ASN A 140 23.81 3.95 -2.63
CA ASN A 140 24.45 5.05 -1.90
C ASN A 140 24.10 5.06 -0.41
N GLY A 141 23.11 4.26 0.01
CA GLY A 141 22.66 4.17 1.41
C GLY A 141 21.89 5.41 1.86
N VAL A 142 21.15 6.04 0.95
CA VAL A 142 20.47 7.32 1.18
C VAL A 142 18.94 7.12 1.12
N GLY A 143 18.25 7.84 1.99
CA GLY A 143 16.79 7.92 2.05
C GLY A 143 16.13 6.70 2.68
N ALA A 144 15.25 6.93 3.64
CA ALA A 144 14.51 5.88 4.32
C ALA A 144 13.47 5.27 3.39
N ALA A 145 13.48 3.95 3.26
CA ALA A 145 12.48 3.22 2.50
C ALA A 145 12.09 1.88 3.15
N VAL A 146 10.94 1.38 2.76
CA VAL A 146 10.39 0.09 3.18
C VAL A 146 9.88 -0.65 1.95
N GLU A 147 10.36 -1.87 1.75
CA GLU A 147 9.94 -2.74 0.67
C GLU A 147 8.89 -3.74 1.17
N PHE A 148 7.76 -3.82 0.47
CA PHE A 148 6.74 -4.83 0.70
C PHE A 148 6.77 -5.86 -0.42
N LEU A 149 6.81 -7.14 -0.05
CA LEU A 149 6.98 -8.23 -1.00
C LEU A 149 5.95 -9.36 -0.79
N PRO A 150 5.66 -10.15 -1.84
CA PRO A 150 6.14 -9.96 -3.22
C PRO A 150 5.41 -8.80 -3.93
N SER A 151 6.09 -8.16 -4.90
CA SER A 151 5.44 -7.23 -5.84
C SER A 151 4.25 -7.92 -6.50
N GLN A 152 3.07 -7.32 -6.39
CA GLN A 152 1.79 -7.88 -6.83
C GLN A 152 0.69 -6.81 -6.89
N GLN A 153 -0.47 -7.17 -7.44
CA GLN A 153 -1.70 -6.39 -7.40
C GLN A 153 -2.74 -7.07 -6.50
N PHE A 154 -3.50 -6.29 -5.74
CA PHE A 154 -4.55 -6.74 -4.83
C PHE A 154 -5.95 -6.44 -5.38
N GLN A 155 -6.87 -7.36 -5.09
CA GLN A 155 -8.31 -7.21 -5.37
C GLN A 155 -9.01 -6.31 -4.36
N VAL A 156 -8.49 -6.29 -3.13
CA VAL A 156 -8.93 -5.44 -2.02
C VAL A 156 -7.72 -4.62 -1.58
N PRO A 157 -7.80 -3.28 -1.52
CA PRO A 157 -6.69 -2.46 -1.05
C PRO A 157 -6.20 -2.91 0.32
N VAL A 158 -4.88 -2.98 0.48
CA VAL A 158 -4.22 -3.24 1.75
C VAL A 158 -3.84 -1.91 2.40
N ARG A 159 -3.69 -1.88 3.72
CA ARG A 159 -3.25 -0.68 4.43
C ARG A 159 -1.76 -0.80 4.75
N VAL A 160 -0.97 0.13 4.22
CA VAL A 160 0.43 0.30 4.61
C VAL A 160 0.50 1.35 5.71
N THR A 161 1.36 1.10 6.68
CA THR A 161 1.63 2.02 7.79
C THR A 161 3.14 2.14 7.94
N LEU A 162 3.60 3.38 7.85
CA LEU A 162 5.00 3.75 7.91
C LEU A 162 5.23 4.61 9.15
N SER A 163 6.16 4.22 10.02
CA SER A 163 6.48 4.97 11.24
C SER A 163 7.62 5.95 11.01
N TRP A 164 7.50 7.17 11.55
CA TRP A 164 8.57 8.15 11.52
C TRP A 164 9.41 8.22 12.80
N ASP A 165 9.10 7.39 13.82
CA ASP A 165 9.82 7.39 15.11
C ASP A 165 11.33 7.16 14.92
N TYR A 166 11.70 6.37 13.91
CA TYR A 166 13.10 6.03 13.61
C TYR A 166 13.72 6.83 12.45
N LEU A 167 13.08 7.91 12.02
CA LEU A 167 13.64 8.81 11.02
C LEU A 167 14.55 9.85 11.69
N ASP A 168 15.66 10.18 11.02
CA ASP A 168 16.51 11.32 11.36
C ASP A 168 15.89 12.61 10.77
N PHE A 169 14.70 12.93 11.25
CA PHE A 169 13.87 14.04 10.79
C PHE A 169 13.62 15.04 11.92
N THR A 170 13.83 16.31 11.63
CA THR A 170 13.62 17.41 12.59
C THR A 170 12.56 18.42 12.14
N GLY A 171 11.85 18.17 11.04
CA GLY A 171 10.77 19.02 10.55
C GLY A 171 9.43 18.72 11.21
N ASP A 172 8.34 19.29 10.67
CA ASP A 172 6.97 18.99 11.12
C ASP A 172 6.47 17.69 10.45
N PRO A 173 6.15 16.63 11.22
CA PRO A 173 5.63 15.37 10.68
C PRO A 173 4.32 15.53 9.92
N ALA A 174 3.55 16.61 10.16
CA ALA A 174 2.35 16.91 9.38
C ALA A 174 2.62 17.20 7.90
N ASN A 175 3.86 17.56 7.55
CA ASN A 175 4.29 17.79 6.17
C ASN A 175 4.88 16.54 5.50
N LEU A 176 5.01 15.42 6.21
CA LEU A 176 5.46 14.17 5.61
C LEU A 176 4.39 13.62 4.67
N GLN A 177 4.83 13.22 3.48
CA GLN A 177 4.01 12.51 2.52
C GLN A 177 4.52 11.07 2.36
N LEU A 178 3.57 10.17 2.15
CA LEU A 178 3.84 8.76 1.86
C LEU A 178 3.96 8.60 0.35
N TYR A 179 5.07 8.03 -0.11
CA TYR A 179 5.30 7.73 -1.52
C TYR A 179 5.44 6.23 -1.75
N TRP A 180 5.10 5.81 -2.96
CA TRP A 180 5.42 4.49 -3.50
C TRP A 180 6.28 4.64 -4.76
N GLN A 181 7.22 3.74 -4.98
CA GLN A 181 8.05 3.74 -6.18
C GLN A 181 7.35 3.00 -7.30
N ASN A 182 7.15 3.66 -8.43
CA ASN A 182 6.71 3.02 -9.66
C ASN A 182 7.90 2.31 -10.30
N GLU A 183 7.96 0.98 -10.20
CA GLU A 183 9.05 0.17 -10.74
C GLU A 183 9.18 0.27 -12.28
N GLU A 184 8.10 0.59 -12.99
CA GLU A 184 8.13 0.73 -14.45
C GLU A 184 8.77 2.06 -14.89
N SER A 185 8.45 3.16 -14.20
CA SER A 185 8.98 4.49 -14.54
C SER A 185 10.21 4.90 -13.72
N GLY A 186 10.47 4.24 -12.59
CA GLY A 186 11.46 4.62 -11.59
C GLY A 186 11.07 5.84 -10.74
N LEU A 187 9.86 6.37 -10.91
CA LEU A 187 9.41 7.59 -10.23
C LEU A 187 8.68 7.28 -8.91
N TRP A 188 8.85 8.16 -7.93
CA TRP A 188 8.12 8.14 -6.67
C TRP A 188 6.80 8.89 -6.80
N VAL A 189 5.73 8.24 -6.38
CA VAL A 189 4.36 8.73 -6.53
C VAL A 189 3.71 8.84 -5.17
N VAL A 190 3.07 9.97 -4.89
CA VAL A 190 2.33 10.19 -3.64
C VAL A 190 1.21 9.15 -3.50
N VAL A 191 1.06 8.58 -2.31
CA VAL A 191 -0.11 7.77 -1.95
C VAL A 191 -1.27 8.71 -1.60
N PRO A 192 -2.31 8.81 -2.44
CA PRO A 192 -3.39 9.76 -2.21
C PRO A 192 -4.21 9.39 -0.97
N GLY A 193 -4.67 10.40 -0.24
CA GLY A 193 -5.50 10.20 0.96
C GLY A 193 -4.77 9.58 2.14
N SER A 194 -3.44 9.62 2.15
CA SER A 194 -2.64 9.21 3.32
C SER A 194 -3.00 10.02 4.55
N THR A 195 -2.96 9.38 5.72
CA THR A 195 -3.36 9.97 7.00
C THR A 195 -2.20 9.90 7.99
N VAL A 196 -1.89 11.04 8.60
CA VAL A 196 -0.87 11.20 9.66
C VAL A 196 -1.54 10.99 11.02
N ASP A 197 -0.96 10.12 11.84
CA ASP A 197 -1.33 9.89 13.24
C ASP A 197 -0.17 10.38 14.13
N MET A 198 -0.36 11.56 14.72
CA MET A 198 0.65 12.22 15.56
C MET A 198 0.89 11.51 16.89
N GLU A 199 -0.08 10.74 17.40
CA GLU A 199 0.06 10.02 18.67
C GLU A 199 0.79 8.70 18.46
N ALA A 200 0.45 7.97 17.39
CA ALA A 200 1.09 6.71 17.03
C ALA A 200 2.41 6.89 16.27
N GLU A 201 2.75 8.12 15.86
CA GLU A 201 3.93 8.45 15.07
C GLU A 201 4.00 7.73 13.72
N THR A 202 2.86 7.69 12.99
CA THR A 202 2.75 6.95 11.72
C THR A 202 1.97 7.67 10.62
N ILE A 203 2.37 7.45 9.37
CA ILE A 203 1.59 7.79 8.18
C ILE A 203 1.04 6.49 7.58
N SER A 204 -0.24 6.48 7.22
CA SER A 204 -0.90 5.31 6.65
C SER A 204 -1.66 5.63 5.37
N GLY A 205 -1.68 4.68 4.45
CA GLY A 205 -2.42 4.81 3.18
C GLY A 205 -2.95 3.46 2.69
N TYR A 206 -3.96 3.52 1.84
CA TYR A 206 -4.50 2.32 1.17
C TYR A 206 -3.92 2.18 -0.23
N ILE A 207 -3.37 1.01 -0.51
CA ILE A 207 -2.70 0.69 -1.78
C ILE A 207 -3.19 -0.63 -2.32
N ASN A 208 -3.20 -0.76 -3.64
CA ASN A 208 -3.63 -1.96 -4.33
C ASN A 208 -2.46 -2.74 -4.93
N HIS A 209 -1.22 -2.39 -4.60
CA HIS A 209 -0.04 -3.06 -5.12
C HIS A 209 1.13 -2.96 -4.16
N PHE A 210 2.08 -3.90 -4.26
CA PHE A 210 3.32 -3.87 -3.49
C PHE A 210 4.51 -3.41 -4.32
N THR A 211 5.41 -2.69 -3.66
CA THR A 211 6.64 -2.07 -4.19
C THR A 211 7.45 -1.54 -2.98
N SER A 212 8.40 -0.64 -3.23
CA SER A 212 9.07 0.20 -2.23
C SER A 212 8.26 1.44 -1.88
N PHE A 213 8.29 1.81 -0.60
CA PHE A 213 7.62 2.98 -0.05
C PHE A 213 8.60 3.83 0.74
N ALA A 214 8.38 5.13 0.80
CA ALA A 214 9.29 6.05 1.46
C ALA A 214 8.56 7.27 2.01
N TRP A 215 9.30 8.03 2.83
CA TRP A 215 8.93 9.36 3.31
C TRP A 215 9.68 10.40 2.50
N ALA A 216 8.97 11.40 2.03
CA ALA A 216 9.57 12.67 1.67
C ALA A 216 8.68 13.81 2.19
N TRP A 217 9.28 14.99 2.28
CA TRP A 217 8.55 16.20 2.57
C TRP A 217 8.67 17.12 1.35
N ASP A 218 7.58 17.83 1.04
CA ASP A 218 7.57 18.87 0.02
C ASP A 218 7.82 20.22 0.69
N ASP A 219 8.95 20.87 0.36
CA ASP A 219 9.30 22.20 0.85
C ASP A 219 8.39 23.29 0.27
N ASP A 220 7.61 23.00 -0.78
CA ASP A 220 6.74 23.96 -1.45
C ASP A 220 5.39 24.17 -0.72
N ASN A 221 5.45 24.50 0.57
CA ASN A 221 4.47 25.42 1.13
C ASN A 221 4.97 26.84 0.85
N GLY A 222 4.85 27.26 -0.41
CA GLY A 222 5.17 28.61 -0.85
C GLY A 222 4.46 29.66 0.00
N ASP A 223 5.24 30.48 0.70
CA ASP A 223 4.86 31.80 1.20
C ASP A 223 4.53 32.77 0.05
#